data_AF-A0A1X0WFL1-F1
#
_entry.id   AF-A0A1X0WFL1-F1
#
_cell.length_a   1.000
_cell.length_b   1.000
_cell.length_c   1.000
_cell.angle_alpha   90.00
_cell.angle_beta   90.00
_cell.angle_gamma   90.00
#
_symmetry.space_group_name_H-M   'P 1'
#
loop_
_entity.id
_entity.type
_entity.pdbx_description
1 polymer ?
#
loop_
_entity_poly.entity_id
_entity_poly.type
_entity_poly.pdbx_seq_one_letter_code
_entity_poly.pdbx_strand_id
1 'polypeptide(L)'
;MDAKRTRQGVIFAFIAYFIWGIAPAYFKLIKQVPAEEILTHRVIWSFFFMLLLLTISRSWNGVRKVFATPKKVALLLISALLVGANWLLYIWAINHDHILEASLGYFINPLVNVLLGMLFLGERFRRLQWVAVVLALAGVLVQLWVFGSLPILGISISLTFAFYGLMRKKIAVDAQAGMLIETLWLLPASGVYLFFIAHSPTSNLANNPLSLNLLLASAGIITTIPLLFFTAATSRLKFSTLGFFQYIGPTLMFLLAVVFYGESVKPSQLLTFAFIWAGLAFFVYDALRFQRQQRSDNALAVKPVKAEG
;
A
#
# COMPACT_ATOMS: atom_id res chain seq x y z
N MET A 1 -15.93 14.37 -8.26
CA MET A 1 -14.45 14.47 -8.24
C MET A 1 -14.00 14.96 -9.59
N ASP A 2 -13.07 15.91 -9.64
CA ASP A 2 -12.46 16.35 -10.89
C ASP A 2 -11.83 15.14 -11.62
N ALA A 3 -12.14 14.99 -12.91
CA ALA A 3 -11.68 13.88 -13.75
C ALA A 3 -10.13 13.83 -13.80
N LYS A 4 -9.48 15.00 -13.80
CA LYS A 4 -8.01 15.09 -13.80
C LYS A 4 -7.41 14.56 -12.51
N ARG A 5 -7.99 14.95 -11.36
CA ARG A 5 -7.56 14.50 -10.03
C ARG A 5 -7.74 12.99 -9.85
N THR A 6 -8.84 12.44 -10.38
CA THR A 6 -9.12 11.00 -10.35
C THR A 6 -8.11 10.22 -11.19
N ARG A 7 -7.79 10.70 -12.41
CA ARG A 7 -6.78 10.09 -13.28
C ARG A 7 -5.39 10.07 -12.62
N GLN A 8 -4.98 11.16 -11.97
CA GLN A 8 -3.74 11.19 -11.19
C GLN A 8 -3.75 10.18 -10.05
N GLY A 9 -4.87 10.07 -9.32
CA GLY A 9 -5.03 9.07 -8.26
C GLY A 9 -4.85 7.64 -8.76
N VAL A 10 -5.40 7.31 -9.94
CA VAL A 10 -5.23 6.00 -10.59
C VAL A 10 -3.77 5.72 -10.92
N ILE A 11 -3.06 6.69 -11.51
CA ILE A 11 -1.64 6.54 -11.85
C ILE A 11 -0.80 6.31 -10.58
N PHE A 12 -1.05 7.08 -9.53
CA PHE A 12 -0.35 6.92 -8.26
C PHE A 12 -0.62 5.56 -7.62
N ALA A 13 -1.89 5.11 -7.59
CA ALA A 13 -2.22 3.77 -7.09
C ALA A 13 -1.49 2.68 -7.89
N PHE A 14 -1.53 2.75 -9.22
CA PHE A 14 -0.86 1.79 -10.08
C PHE A 14 0.65 1.73 -9.82
N ILE A 15 1.33 2.88 -9.77
CA ILE A 15 2.78 2.93 -9.49
C ILE A 15 3.09 2.32 -8.12
N ALA A 16 2.32 2.67 -7.08
CA ALA A 16 2.53 2.14 -5.74
C ALA A 16 2.46 0.61 -5.70
N TYR A 17 1.38 0.04 -6.23
CA TYR A 17 1.17 -1.41 -6.19
C TYR A 17 2.04 -2.17 -7.19
N PHE A 18 2.45 -1.54 -8.28
CA PHE A 18 3.43 -2.11 -9.19
C PHE A 18 4.78 -2.28 -8.51
N ILE A 19 5.30 -1.22 -7.86
CA ILE A 19 6.57 -1.27 -7.13
C ILE A 19 6.50 -2.32 -6.02
N TRP A 20 5.42 -2.36 -5.24
CA TRP A 20 5.26 -3.40 -4.21
C TRP A 20 5.16 -4.82 -4.79
N GLY A 21 4.53 -4.99 -5.95
CA GLY A 21 4.43 -6.29 -6.62
C GLY A 21 5.79 -6.87 -7.03
N ILE A 22 6.75 -6.02 -7.40
CA ILE A 22 8.12 -6.43 -7.77
C ILE A 22 9.12 -6.35 -6.62
N ALA A 23 8.76 -5.73 -5.50
CA ALA A 23 9.64 -5.55 -4.34
C ALA A 23 10.25 -6.86 -3.79
N PRO A 24 9.56 -8.03 -3.81
CA PRO A 24 10.17 -9.29 -3.39
C PRO A 24 11.47 -9.65 -4.13
N ALA A 25 11.60 -9.27 -5.41
CA ALA A 25 12.84 -9.49 -6.16
C ALA A 25 14.02 -8.72 -5.56
N TYR A 26 13.79 -7.49 -5.10
CA TYR A 26 14.78 -6.68 -4.41
C TYR A 26 15.12 -7.27 -3.03
N PHE A 27 14.12 -7.65 -2.24
CA PHE A 27 14.37 -8.21 -0.90
C PHE A 27 15.13 -9.54 -0.95
N LYS A 28 15.03 -10.30 -2.04
CA LYS A 28 15.84 -11.50 -2.28
C LYS A 28 17.34 -11.21 -2.39
N LEU A 29 17.76 -10.00 -2.78
CA LEU A 29 19.17 -9.58 -2.87
C LEU A 29 19.81 -9.30 -1.51
N ILE A 30 18.99 -9.02 -0.49
CA ILE A 30 19.42 -8.70 0.88
C ILE A 30 18.92 -9.75 1.89
N LYS A 31 18.57 -10.95 1.42
CA LYS A 31 18.02 -12.04 2.25
C LYS A 31 18.94 -12.49 3.38
N GLN A 32 20.24 -12.22 3.27
CA GLN A 32 21.26 -12.52 4.28
C GLN A 32 21.22 -11.56 5.47
N VAL A 33 20.52 -10.42 5.35
CA VAL A 33 20.41 -9.42 6.40
C VAL A 33 19.18 -9.71 7.26
N PRO A 34 19.29 -9.68 8.60
CA PRO A 34 18.15 -9.84 9.50
C PRO A 34 17.02 -8.86 9.18
N ALA A 35 15.78 -9.34 9.24
CA ALA A 35 14.61 -8.57 8.82
C ALA A 35 14.39 -7.29 9.67
N GLU A 36 14.75 -7.31 10.94
CA GLU A 36 14.69 -6.16 11.86
C GLU A 36 15.73 -5.08 11.50
N GLU A 37 16.90 -5.51 11.01
CA GLU A 37 17.94 -4.62 10.50
C GLU A 37 17.52 -3.99 9.18
N ILE A 38 16.91 -4.77 8.27
CA ILE A 38 16.31 -4.25 7.05
C ILE A 38 15.25 -3.19 7.38
N LEU A 39 14.37 -3.44 8.38
CA LEU A 39 13.37 -2.47 8.83
C LEU A 39 14.00 -1.17 9.31
N THR A 40 15.03 -1.29 10.13
CA THR A 40 15.73 -0.14 10.70
C THR A 40 16.35 0.72 9.62
N HIS A 41 17.05 0.10 8.66
CA HIS A 41 17.58 0.80 7.50
C HIS A 41 16.48 1.38 6.63
N ARG A 42 15.35 0.68 6.45
CA ARG A 42 14.18 1.24 5.74
C ARG A 42 13.75 2.54 6.38
N VAL A 43 13.57 2.62 7.70
CA VAL A 43 13.12 3.85 8.38
C VAL A 43 14.15 4.97 8.28
N ILE A 44 15.41 4.69 8.63
CA ILE A 44 16.48 5.70 8.69
C ILE A 44 16.71 6.31 7.30
N TRP A 45 16.86 5.46 6.28
CA TRP A 45 17.10 5.95 4.91
C TRP A 45 15.86 6.56 4.27
N SER A 46 14.65 6.15 4.69
CA SER A 46 13.42 6.86 4.31
C SER A 46 13.40 8.29 4.84
N PHE A 47 13.80 8.50 6.10
CA PHE A 47 13.88 9.83 6.70
C PHE A 47 14.86 10.73 5.92
N PHE A 48 16.09 10.27 5.68
CA PHE A 48 17.09 11.04 4.91
C PHE A 48 16.66 11.27 3.46
N PHE A 49 16.07 10.28 2.81
CA PHE A 49 15.50 10.43 1.47
C PHE A 49 14.40 11.50 1.45
N MET A 50 13.52 11.52 2.45
CA MET A 50 12.46 12.53 2.56
C MET A 50 13.02 13.94 2.80
N LEU A 51 14.06 14.09 3.62
CA LEU A 51 14.75 15.38 3.79
C LEU A 51 15.32 15.90 2.47
N LEU A 52 15.99 15.02 1.70
CA LEU A 52 16.55 15.37 0.40
C LEU A 52 15.44 15.75 -0.59
N LEU A 53 14.39 14.93 -0.68
CA LEU A 53 13.26 15.15 -1.58
C LEU A 53 12.54 16.48 -1.29
N LEU A 54 12.28 16.80 -0.03
CA LEU A 54 11.64 18.06 0.38
C LEU A 54 12.53 19.27 0.10
N THR A 55 13.84 19.12 0.25
CA THR A 55 14.81 20.18 -0.06
C THR A 55 14.85 20.49 -1.55
N ILE A 56 14.93 19.45 -2.39
CA ILE A 56 14.92 19.60 -3.85
C ILE A 56 13.58 20.15 -4.35
N SER A 57 12.46 19.63 -3.82
CA SER A 57 11.11 20.07 -4.22
C SER A 57 10.67 21.39 -3.56
N ARG A 58 11.47 21.94 -2.63
CA ARG A 58 11.21 23.18 -1.88
C ARG A 58 9.84 23.20 -1.17
N SER A 59 9.33 22.04 -0.78
CA SER A 59 7.99 21.86 -0.21
C SER A 59 7.93 21.91 1.33
N TRP A 60 8.98 22.46 1.96
CA TRP A 60 9.09 22.65 3.42
C TRP A 60 7.93 23.44 4.06
N ASN A 61 7.28 24.33 3.30
CA ASN A 61 6.10 25.05 3.78
C ASN A 61 4.94 24.10 4.15
N GLY A 62 4.81 22.96 3.45
CA GLY A 62 3.84 21.93 3.80
C GLY A 62 4.11 21.33 5.18
N VAL A 63 5.38 21.01 5.46
CA VAL A 63 5.84 20.46 6.74
C VAL A 63 5.58 21.46 7.88
N ARG A 64 5.96 22.72 7.70
CA ARG A 64 5.74 23.79 8.70
C ARG A 64 4.26 23.95 9.06
N LYS A 65 3.37 23.92 8.06
CA LYS A 65 1.91 23.98 8.29
C LYS A 65 1.37 22.82 9.12
N VAL A 66 1.96 21.63 8.97
CA VAL A 66 1.54 20.46 9.76
C VAL A 66 2.00 20.60 11.21
N PHE A 67 3.25 21.03 11.45
CA PHE A 67 3.76 21.27 12.81
C PHE A 67 3.01 22.38 13.54
N ALA A 68 2.49 23.38 12.83
CA ALA A 68 1.61 24.39 13.40
C ALA A 68 0.24 23.84 13.87
N THR A 69 -0.11 22.59 13.51
CA THR A 69 -1.36 21.93 13.90
C THR A 69 -1.06 20.70 14.77
N PRO A 70 -0.93 20.83 16.10
CA PRO A 70 -0.49 19.74 16.99
C PRO A 70 -1.38 18.49 16.88
N LYS A 71 -2.69 18.67 16.66
CA LYS A 71 -3.62 17.57 16.39
C LYS A 71 -3.22 16.72 15.18
N LYS A 72 -2.75 17.33 14.08
CA LYS A 72 -2.29 16.59 12.89
C LYS A 72 -1.00 15.85 13.16
N VAL A 73 -0.08 16.44 13.91
CA VAL A 73 1.18 15.79 14.32
C VAL A 73 0.91 14.57 15.19
N ALA A 74 -0.02 14.67 16.15
CA ALA A 74 -0.43 13.55 17.01
C ALA A 74 -1.16 12.44 16.21
N LEU A 75 -2.04 12.80 15.27
CA LEU A 75 -2.66 11.80 14.39
C LEU A 75 -1.64 11.11 13.47
N LEU A 76 -0.58 11.81 13.06
CA LEU A 76 0.52 11.21 12.29
C LEU A 76 1.38 10.27 13.13
N LEU A 77 1.48 10.47 14.45
CA LEU A 77 2.07 9.46 15.34
C LEU A 77 1.26 8.16 15.31
N ILE A 78 -0.08 8.23 15.42
CA ILE A 78 -0.94 7.04 15.32
C ILE A 78 -0.77 6.36 13.96
N SER A 79 -0.72 7.14 12.87
CA SER A 79 -0.45 6.65 11.52
C SER A 79 0.92 5.95 11.42
N ALA A 80 1.96 6.56 12.01
CA ALA A 80 3.31 5.99 12.07
C ALA A 80 3.34 4.68 12.85
N LEU A 81 2.64 4.61 13.99
CA LEU A 81 2.53 3.38 14.78
C LEU A 81 1.79 2.28 14.03
N LEU A 82 0.73 2.61 13.27
CA LEU A 82 0.01 1.62 12.45
C LEU A 82 0.89 1.01 11.36
N VAL A 83 1.64 1.84 10.61
CA VAL A 83 2.54 1.35 9.57
C VAL A 83 3.77 0.65 10.15
N GLY A 84 4.30 1.12 11.28
CA GLY A 84 5.38 0.48 12.01
C GLY A 84 4.98 -0.90 12.56
N ALA A 85 3.81 -0.98 13.20
CA ALA A 85 3.24 -2.25 13.66
C ALA A 85 2.97 -3.20 12.49
N ASN A 86 2.47 -2.69 11.36
CA ASN A 86 2.27 -3.50 10.17
C ASN A 86 3.57 -4.15 9.69
N TRP A 87 4.66 -3.37 9.60
CA TRP A 87 5.95 -3.90 9.21
C TRP A 87 6.51 -4.90 10.22
N LEU A 88 6.36 -4.61 11.52
CA LEU A 88 6.82 -5.50 12.59
C LEU A 88 6.07 -6.84 12.56
N LEU A 89 4.74 -6.82 12.43
CA LEU A 89 3.93 -8.03 12.29
C LEU A 89 4.33 -8.85 11.08
N TYR A 90 4.59 -8.19 9.95
CA TYR A 90 5.04 -8.86 8.74
C TYR A 90 6.41 -9.53 8.92
N ILE A 91 7.35 -8.84 9.54
CA ILE A 91 8.69 -9.36 9.82
C ILE A 91 8.63 -10.53 10.81
N TRP A 92 7.85 -10.36 11.88
CA TRP A 92 7.64 -11.40 12.87
C TRP A 92 7.05 -12.66 12.21
N ALA A 93 6.07 -12.49 11.32
CA ALA A 93 5.46 -13.59 10.59
C ALA A 93 6.46 -14.32 9.67
N ILE A 94 7.38 -13.60 9.03
CA ILE A 94 8.43 -14.23 8.23
C ILE A 94 9.40 -15.02 9.12
N ASN A 95 9.85 -14.42 10.23
CA ASN A 95 10.86 -15.03 11.10
C ASN A 95 10.35 -16.26 11.87
N HIS A 96 9.05 -16.40 12.03
CA HIS A 96 8.41 -17.55 12.70
C HIS A 96 7.72 -18.50 11.71
N ASP A 97 8.10 -18.49 10.43
CA ASP A 97 7.57 -19.36 9.37
C ASP A 97 6.06 -19.22 9.08
N HIS A 98 5.43 -18.13 9.52
CA HIS A 98 4.04 -17.76 9.25
C HIS A 98 3.83 -17.00 7.92
N ILE A 99 4.69 -17.24 6.92
CA ILE A 99 4.66 -16.54 5.63
C ILE A 99 3.32 -16.73 4.90
N LEU A 100 2.74 -17.93 4.97
CA LEU A 100 1.43 -18.23 4.37
C LEU A 100 0.30 -17.39 5.00
N GLU A 101 0.36 -17.20 6.32
CA GLU A 101 -0.60 -16.41 7.07
C GLU A 101 -0.49 -14.91 6.72
N ALA A 102 0.74 -14.40 6.60
CA ALA A 102 1.00 -13.05 6.14
C ALA A 102 0.51 -12.81 4.69
N SER A 103 0.70 -13.80 3.80
CA SER A 103 0.21 -13.74 2.42
C SER A 103 -1.31 -13.66 2.34
N LEU A 104 -2.03 -14.44 3.16
CA LEU A 104 -3.49 -14.33 3.32
C LEU A 104 -3.93 -12.92 3.70
N GLY A 105 -3.16 -12.26 4.56
CA GLY A 105 -3.38 -10.86 4.92
C GLY A 105 -3.42 -9.92 3.71
N TYR A 106 -2.60 -10.15 2.68
CA TYR A 106 -2.64 -9.33 1.46
C TYR A 106 -3.88 -9.57 0.59
N PHE A 107 -4.46 -10.78 0.62
CA PHE A 107 -5.72 -11.06 -0.07
C PHE A 107 -6.94 -10.49 0.66
N ILE A 108 -6.88 -10.43 2.00
CA ILE A 108 -7.94 -9.90 2.86
C ILE A 108 -7.96 -8.36 2.86
N ASN A 109 -6.80 -7.70 2.78
CA ASN A 109 -6.65 -6.23 2.87
C ASN A 109 -7.55 -5.42 1.91
N PRO A 110 -7.70 -5.77 0.62
CA PRO A 110 -8.64 -5.12 -0.29
C PRO A 110 -10.08 -5.07 0.22
N LEU A 111 -10.54 -6.17 0.82
CA LEU A 111 -11.90 -6.29 1.35
C LEU A 111 -12.06 -5.46 2.63
N VAL A 112 -11.04 -5.41 3.47
CA VAL A 112 -11.00 -4.52 4.64
C VAL A 112 -11.06 -3.06 4.21
N ASN A 113 -10.34 -2.66 3.15
CA ASN A 113 -10.44 -1.30 2.61
C ASN A 113 -11.84 -0.96 2.11
N VAL A 114 -12.50 -1.91 1.43
CA VAL A 114 -13.91 -1.77 1.01
C VAL A 114 -14.81 -1.55 2.22
N LEU A 115 -14.71 -2.42 3.24
CA LEU A 115 -15.49 -2.33 4.47
C LEU A 115 -15.28 -0.99 5.19
N LEU A 116 -14.02 -0.59 5.42
CA LEU A 116 -13.69 0.67 6.08
C LEU A 116 -14.15 1.88 5.26
N GLY A 117 -14.07 1.81 3.93
CA GLY A 117 -14.61 2.84 3.04
C GLY A 117 -16.12 3.02 3.19
N MET A 118 -16.86 1.93 3.35
CA MET A 118 -18.30 1.98 3.60
C MET A 118 -18.62 2.55 4.98
N LEU A 119 -18.00 1.99 6.03
CA LEU A 119 -18.33 2.32 7.42
C LEU A 119 -17.89 3.72 7.83
N PHE A 120 -16.66 4.13 7.46
CA PHE A 120 -16.06 5.36 7.98
C PHE A 120 -16.07 6.53 7.01
N LEU A 121 -16.30 6.29 5.72
CA LEU A 121 -16.32 7.31 4.66
C LEU A 121 -17.67 7.38 3.92
N GLY A 122 -18.62 6.51 4.25
CA GLY A 122 -19.95 6.50 3.63
C GLY A 122 -19.92 6.17 2.13
N GLU A 123 -18.91 5.42 1.66
CA GLU A 123 -18.78 5.10 0.24
C GLU A 123 -19.90 4.15 -0.20
N ARG A 124 -20.73 4.59 -1.15
CA ARG A 124 -21.79 3.79 -1.76
C ARG A 124 -21.28 3.04 -2.99
N PHE A 125 -21.69 1.78 -3.10
CA PHE A 125 -21.30 0.85 -4.16
C PHE A 125 -22.43 0.62 -5.15
N ARG A 126 -22.07 0.42 -6.41
CA ARG A 126 -23.01 0.02 -7.47
C ARG A 126 -23.17 -1.49 -7.50
N ARG A 127 -24.23 -1.97 -8.16
CA ARG A 127 -24.54 -3.40 -8.29
C ARG A 127 -23.35 -4.21 -8.82
N LEU A 128 -22.65 -3.73 -9.86
CA LEU A 128 -21.48 -4.43 -10.42
C LEU A 128 -20.26 -4.41 -9.49
N GLN A 129 -20.10 -3.36 -8.68
CA GLN A 129 -19.03 -3.32 -7.69
C GLN A 129 -19.29 -4.31 -6.54
N TRP A 130 -20.55 -4.54 -6.18
CA TRP A 130 -20.92 -5.62 -5.25
C TRP A 130 -20.59 -7.00 -5.81
N VAL A 131 -20.85 -7.25 -7.09
CA VAL A 131 -20.43 -8.51 -7.75
C VAL A 131 -18.91 -8.68 -7.62
N ALA A 132 -18.14 -7.62 -7.86
CA ALA A 132 -16.68 -7.66 -7.69
C ALA A 132 -16.25 -7.98 -6.25
N VAL A 133 -16.91 -7.40 -5.24
CA VAL A 133 -16.64 -7.67 -3.82
C VAL A 133 -16.98 -9.12 -3.47
N VAL A 134 -18.11 -9.65 -3.92
CA VAL A 134 -18.53 -11.04 -3.65
C VAL A 134 -17.55 -12.03 -4.28
N LEU A 135 -17.11 -11.80 -5.52
CA LEU A 135 -16.11 -12.64 -6.19
C LEU A 135 -14.78 -12.61 -5.44
N ALA A 136 -14.30 -11.42 -5.06
CA ALA A 136 -13.08 -11.27 -4.28
C ALA A 136 -13.17 -11.98 -2.91
N LEU A 137 -14.32 -11.85 -2.22
CA LEU A 137 -14.60 -12.55 -0.97
C LEU A 137 -14.60 -14.07 -1.15
N ALA A 138 -15.23 -14.58 -2.22
CA ALA A 138 -15.22 -16.01 -2.53
C ALA A 138 -13.79 -16.55 -2.73
N GLY A 139 -12.93 -15.84 -3.46
CA GLY A 139 -11.52 -16.20 -3.61
C GLY A 139 -10.77 -16.23 -2.28
N VAL A 140 -10.99 -15.24 -1.42
CA VAL A 140 -10.39 -15.20 -0.07
C VAL A 140 -10.89 -16.37 0.79
N LEU A 141 -12.19 -16.69 0.74
CA LEU A 141 -12.78 -17.82 1.48
C LEU A 141 -12.23 -19.17 1.02
N VAL A 142 -11.99 -19.36 -0.28
CA VAL A 142 -11.30 -20.56 -0.80
C VAL A 142 -9.91 -20.69 -0.19
N GLN A 143 -9.13 -19.61 -0.16
CA GLN A 143 -7.79 -19.65 0.40
C GLN A 143 -7.80 -19.88 1.92
N LEU A 144 -8.77 -19.30 2.65
CA LEU A 144 -8.98 -19.54 4.07
C LEU A 144 -9.36 -20.99 4.37
N TRP A 145 -10.25 -21.58 3.56
CA TRP A 145 -10.64 -22.98 3.69
C TRP A 145 -9.42 -23.91 3.51
N VAL A 146 -8.59 -23.63 2.50
CA VAL A 146 -7.36 -24.39 2.24
C VAL A 146 -6.32 -24.20 3.34
N PHE A 147 -6.26 -23.01 3.95
CA PHE A 147 -5.37 -22.75 5.07
C PHE A 147 -5.77 -23.49 6.35
N GLY A 148 -7.06 -23.80 6.53
CA GLY A 148 -7.56 -24.68 7.58
C GLY A 148 -7.57 -24.08 8.99
N SER A 149 -7.21 -22.81 9.14
CA SER A 149 -7.26 -22.08 10.43
C SER A 149 -7.58 -20.60 10.21
N LEU A 150 -7.85 -19.86 11.29
CA LEU A 150 -8.09 -18.42 11.20
C LEU A 150 -6.73 -17.69 11.19
N PRO A 151 -6.39 -16.90 10.14
CA PRO A 151 -5.10 -16.23 10.06
C PRO A 151 -5.09 -14.95 10.90
N ILE A 152 -4.92 -15.06 12.21
CA ILE A 152 -4.90 -13.93 13.15
C ILE A 152 -3.83 -12.89 12.76
N LEU A 153 -2.63 -13.33 12.39
CA LEU A 153 -1.56 -12.46 11.91
C LEU A 153 -1.92 -11.82 10.58
N GLY A 154 -2.46 -12.60 9.64
CA GLY A 154 -2.91 -12.09 8.34
C GLY A 154 -3.95 -10.99 8.49
N ILE A 155 -4.96 -11.23 9.34
CA ILE A 155 -6.00 -10.25 9.68
C ILE A 155 -5.40 -9.02 10.35
N SER A 156 -4.47 -9.20 11.29
CA SER A 156 -3.77 -8.09 11.96
C SER A 156 -2.97 -7.23 10.97
N ILE A 157 -2.28 -7.84 10.01
CA ILE A 157 -1.56 -7.17 8.93
C ILE A 157 -2.55 -6.42 8.02
N SER A 158 -3.66 -7.03 7.63
CA SER A 158 -4.69 -6.36 6.82
C SER A 158 -5.27 -5.14 7.55
N LEU A 159 -5.66 -5.30 8.81
CA LEU A 159 -6.30 -4.26 9.61
C LEU A 159 -5.34 -3.09 9.83
N THR A 160 -4.12 -3.35 10.29
CA THR A 160 -3.13 -2.28 10.54
C THR A 160 -2.87 -1.44 9.30
N PHE A 161 -2.69 -2.05 8.13
CA PHE A 161 -2.46 -1.33 6.88
C PHE A 161 -3.72 -0.61 6.36
N ALA A 162 -4.90 -1.22 6.47
CA ALA A 162 -6.15 -0.60 6.05
C ALA A 162 -6.50 0.62 6.93
N PHE A 163 -6.29 0.51 8.25
CA PHE A 163 -6.45 1.65 9.16
C PHE A 163 -5.39 2.73 8.92
N TYR A 164 -4.14 2.37 8.61
CA TYR A 164 -3.14 3.33 8.16
C TYR A 164 -3.63 4.11 6.93
N GLY A 165 -4.10 3.41 5.89
CA GLY A 165 -4.66 4.04 4.69
C GLY A 165 -5.85 4.95 4.98
N LEU A 166 -6.77 4.52 5.86
CA LEU A 166 -7.92 5.30 6.30
C LEU A 166 -7.49 6.57 7.07
N MET A 167 -6.52 6.45 7.98
CA MET A 167 -5.94 7.57 8.72
C MET A 167 -5.31 8.59 7.78
N ARG A 168 -4.44 8.14 6.87
CA ARG A 168 -3.84 9.01 5.85
C ARG A 168 -4.89 9.74 5.01
N LYS A 169 -5.98 9.06 4.66
CA LYS A 169 -7.08 9.67 3.92
C LYS A 169 -7.83 10.73 4.74
N LYS A 170 -8.10 10.48 6.03
CA LYS A 170 -8.84 11.40 6.91
C LYS A 170 -8.02 12.60 7.40
N ILE A 171 -6.72 12.41 7.67
CA ILE A 171 -5.82 13.48 8.14
C ILE A 171 -5.64 14.55 7.05
N ALA A 172 -5.76 14.17 5.77
CA ALA A 172 -5.69 15.05 4.61
C ALA A 172 -4.44 15.96 4.61
N VAL A 173 -3.31 15.38 5.02
CA VAL A 173 -1.99 16.01 4.95
C VAL A 173 -1.32 15.64 3.63
N ASP A 174 -0.53 16.56 3.10
CA ASP A 174 0.27 16.31 1.89
C ASP A 174 1.14 15.06 2.06
N ALA A 175 1.27 14.28 0.98
CA ALA A 175 1.97 12.99 1.01
C ALA A 175 3.41 13.13 1.53
N GLN A 176 4.16 14.12 1.03
CA GLN A 176 5.55 14.32 1.40
C GLN A 176 5.69 14.77 2.85
N ALA A 177 4.91 15.77 3.26
CA ALA A 177 4.97 16.29 4.62
C ALA A 177 4.59 15.23 5.65
N GLY A 178 3.52 14.46 5.39
CA GLY A 178 3.10 13.39 6.27
C GLY A 178 4.12 12.24 6.35
N MET A 179 4.74 11.85 5.23
CA MET A 179 5.75 10.79 5.22
C MET A 179 7.01 11.18 6.00
N LEU A 180 7.49 12.43 5.88
CA LEU A 180 8.62 12.90 6.68
C LEU A 180 8.29 12.79 8.18
N ILE A 181 7.12 13.28 8.61
CA ILE A 181 6.73 13.27 10.03
C ILE A 181 6.55 11.84 10.55
N GLU A 182 5.98 10.92 9.75
CA GLU A 182 5.88 9.51 10.13
C GLU A 182 7.25 8.86 10.32
N THR A 183 8.17 9.08 9.37
CA THR A 183 9.54 8.55 9.50
C THR A 183 10.29 9.18 10.66
N LEU A 184 10.05 10.46 10.96
CA LEU A 184 10.61 11.14 12.12
C LEU A 184 10.10 10.52 13.44
N TRP A 185 8.83 10.13 13.52
CA TRP A 185 8.28 9.43 14.68
C TRP A 185 8.86 8.03 14.89
N LEU A 186 9.17 7.33 13.80
CA LEU A 186 9.78 5.99 13.85
C LEU A 186 11.30 6.01 14.04
N LEU A 187 11.94 7.16 13.80
CA LEU A 187 13.39 7.32 13.84
C LEU A 187 13.99 7.01 15.24
N PRO A 188 13.41 7.46 16.37
CA PRO A 188 13.95 7.13 17.70
C PRO A 188 13.98 5.63 17.96
N ALA A 189 12.89 4.92 17.66
CA ALA A 189 12.84 3.46 17.84
C ALA A 189 13.86 2.73 16.94
N SER A 190 14.02 3.20 15.71
CA SER A 190 15.01 2.66 14.77
C SER A 190 16.44 2.93 15.23
N GLY A 191 16.71 4.12 15.80
CA GLY A 191 17.99 4.45 16.40
C GLY A 191 18.30 3.59 17.62
N VAL A 192 17.32 3.37 18.50
CA VAL A 192 17.48 2.48 19.66
C VAL A 192 17.85 1.07 19.21
N TYR A 193 17.14 0.52 18.22
CA TYR A 193 17.48 -0.79 17.66
C TYR A 193 18.90 -0.81 17.09
N LEU A 194 19.25 0.16 16.24
CA LEU A 194 20.56 0.19 15.57
C LEU A 194 21.74 0.27 16.55
N PHE A 195 21.64 1.10 17.58
CA PHE A 195 22.77 1.37 18.48
C PHE A 195 22.84 0.43 19.69
N PHE A 196 21.72 -0.16 20.13
CA PHE A 196 21.67 -0.93 21.38
C PHE A 196 21.21 -2.38 21.23
N ILE A 197 20.61 -2.77 20.11
CA ILE A 197 20.02 -4.12 19.94
C ILE A 197 20.65 -4.87 18.76
N ALA A 198 21.05 -4.16 17.71
CA ALA A 198 21.53 -4.75 16.47
C ALA A 198 22.90 -5.43 16.65
N HIS A 199 22.86 -6.74 16.92
CA HIS A 199 24.03 -7.61 17.05
C HIS A 199 24.03 -8.63 15.92
N SER A 200 24.39 -8.19 14.71
CA SER A 200 24.55 -9.07 13.55
C SER A 200 25.90 -8.78 12.88
N PRO A 201 26.44 -9.71 12.06
CA PRO A 201 27.63 -9.44 11.26
C PRO A 201 27.46 -8.26 10.29
N THR A 202 26.21 -7.92 9.94
CA THR A 202 25.86 -6.86 8.99
C THR A 202 25.51 -5.53 9.64
N SER A 203 25.30 -5.47 10.96
CA SER A 203 24.81 -4.26 11.63
C SER A 203 25.81 -3.10 11.59
N ASN A 204 27.11 -3.40 11.52
CA ASN A 204 28.13 -2.39 11.32
C ASN A 204 28.39 -2.15 9.82
N LEU A 205 27.85 -1.05 9.30
CA LEU A 205 28.04 -0.65 7.90
C LEU A 205 29.52 -0.52 7.49
N ALA A 206 30.44 -0.21 8.42
CA ALA A 206 31.87 -0.10 8.10
C ALA A 206 32.51 -1.45 7.74
N ASN A 207 31.94 -2.56 8.23
CA ASN A 207 32.44 -3.91 7.98
C ASN A 207 31.83 -4.54 6.72
N ASN A 208 30.78 -3.92 6.17
CA ASN A 208 30.05 -4.43 5.02
C ASN A 208 30.68 -3.98 3.69
N PRO A 209 30.55 -4.79 2.63
CA PRO A 209 30.80 -4.33 1.27
C PRO A 209 29.94 -3.11 0.92
N LEU A 210 30.50 -2.16 0.18
CA LEU A 210 29.77 -0.96 -0.26
C LEU A 210 28.48 -1.30 -1.02
N SER A 211 28.49 -2.38 -1.80
CA SER A 211 27.30 -2.87 -2.51
C SER A 211 26.15 -3.24 -1.57
N LEU A 212 26.45 -3.90 -0.44
CA LEU A 212 25.44 -4.24 0.56
C LEU A 212 24.89 -2.98 1.24
N ASN A 213 25.77 -2.03 1.60
CA ASN A 213 25.34 -0.77 2.22
C ASN A 213 24.46 0.06 1.29
N LEU A 214 24.78 0.10 -0.01
CA LEU A 214 23.95 0.77 -1.01
C LEU A 214 22.60 0.07 -1.18
N LEU A 215 22.58 -1.27 -1.15
CA LEU A 215 21.33 -2.02 -1.13
C LEU A 215 20.52 -1.64 0.11
N LEU A 216 21.08 -1.68 1.32
CA LEU A 216 20.39 -1.30 2.55
C LEU A 216 19.87 0.14 2.53
N ALA A 217 20.64 1.08 1.98
CA ALA A 217 20.19 2.45 1.77
C ALA A 217 19.01 2.55 0.79
N SER A 218 19.07 1.81 -0.31
CA SER A 218 17.97 1.75 -1.28
C SER A 218 16.69 1.12 -0.72
N ALA A 219 16.76 0.32 0.36
CA ALA A 219 15.59 -0.26 1.00
C ALA A 219 14.61 0.81 1.48
N GLY A 220 15.14 1.92 2.04
CA GLY A 220 14.34 3.06 2.46
C GLY A 220 13.65 3.75 1.28
N ILE A 221 14.36 3.91 0.16
CA ILE A 221 13.83 4.52 -1.06
C ILE A 221 12.72 3.65 -1.67
N ILE A 222 13.00 2.36 -1.85
CA ILE A 222 12.06 1.37 -2.41
C ILE A 222 10.81 1.23 -1.54
N THR A 223 10.91 1.48 -0.23
CA THR A 223 9.77 1.50 0.68
C THR A 223 8.99 2.81 0.61
N THR A 224 9.70 3.95 0.58
CA THR A 224 9.09 5.28 0.68
C THR A 224 8.35 5.69 -0.58
N ILE A 225 8.92 5.42 -1.75
CA ILE A 225 8.33 5.80 -3.03
C ILE A 225 6.89 5.26 -3.19
N PRO A 226 6.62 3.95 -3.05
CA PRO A 226 5.27 3.43 -3.16
C PRO A 226 4.35 3.96 -2.06
N LEU A 227 4.83 4.25 -0.84
CA LEU A 227 4.02 4.88 0.19
C LEU A 227 3.65 6.33 -0.13
N LEU A 228 4.56 7.11 -0.71
CA LEU A 228 4.25 8.46 -1.21
C LEU A 228 3.15 8.40 -2.27
N PHE A 229 3.27 7.48 -3.23
CA PHE A 229 2.25 7.29 -4.26
C PHE A 229 0.94 6.77 -3.70
N PHE A 230 0.96 5.80 -2.78
CA PHE A 230 -0.22 5.29 -2.10
C PHE A 230 -0.96 6.39 -1.34
N THR A 231 -0.26 7.17 -0.52
CA THR A 231 -0.87 8.27 0.24
C THR A 231 -1.35 9.42 -0.66
N ALA A 232 -0.65 9.68 -1.77
CA ALA A 232 -1.15 10.59 -2.79
C ALA A 232 -2.42 10.04 -3.47
N ALA A 233 -2.53 8.73 -3.66
CA ALA A 233 -3.72 8.11 -4.21
C ALA A 233 -4.90 8.11 -3.23
N THR A 234 -4.66 7.91 -1.91
CA THR A 234 -5.73 7.90 -0.88
C THR A 234 -6.47 9.21 -0.77
N SER A 235 -5.79 10.34 -0.98
CA SER A 235 -6.39 11.68 -1.04
C SER A 235 -7.10 12.00 -2.37
N ARG A 236 -7.01 11.10 -3.37
CA ARG A 236 -7.50 11.30 -4.75
C ARG A 236 -8.45 10.24 -5.25
N LEU A 237 -8.63 9.12 -4.54
CA LEU A 237 -9.51 8.02 -4.91
C LEU A 237 -10.44 7.67 -3.76
N LYS A 238 -11.54 6.99 -4.09
CA LYS A 238 -12.33 6.25 -3.09
C LYS A 238 -11.44 5.17 -2.45
N PHE A 239 -11.63 4.94 -1.16
CA PHE A 239 -10.82 4.00 -0.39
C PHE A 239 -11.11 2.56 -0.82
N SER A 240 -12.37 2.28 -1.13
CA SER A 240 -12.81 1.08 -1.83
C SER A 240 -12.10 0.82 -3.15
N THR A 241 -11.98 1.85 -4.00
CA THR A 241 -11.25 1.75 -5.27
C THR A 241 -9.79 1.39 -5.04
N LEU A 242 -9.14 1.99 -4.03
CA LEU A 242 -7.78 1.61 -3.66
C LEU A 242 -7.64 0.17 -3.19
N GLY A 243 -8.66 -0.38 -2.52
CA GLY A 243 -8.74 -1.81 -2.21
C GLY A 243 -8.59 -2.67 -3.46
N PHE A 244 -9.34 -2.41 -4.53
CA PHE A 244 -9.20 -3.17 -5.78
C PHE A 244 -7.82 -3.03 -6.44
N PHE A 245 -7.22 -1.84 -6.39
CA PHE A 245 -5.85 -1.64 -6.90
C PHE A 245 -4.80 -2.48 -6.15
N GLN A 246 -5.02 -2.81 -4.87
CA GLN A 246 -4.09 -3.66 -4.11
C GLN A 246 -3.94 -5.05 -4.72
N TYR A 247 -4.95 -5.59 -5.41
CA TYR A 247 -4.85 -6.90 -6.06
C TYR A 247 -3.79 -6.98 -7.16
N ILE A 248 -3.29 -5.83 -7.65
CA ILE A 248 -2.12 -5.77 -8.53
C ILE A 248 -0.89 -6.37 -7.84
N GLY A 249 -0.68 -6.07 -6.55
CA GLY A 249 0.48 -6.55 -5.79
C GLY A 249 0.57 -8.08 -5.77
N PRO A 250 -0.41 -8.80 -5.19
CA PRO A 250 -0.43 -10.26 -5.18
C PRO A 250 -0.41 -10.89 -6.57
N THR A 251 -1.04 -10.26 -7.57
CA THR A 251 -0.98 -10.75 -8.97
C THR A 251 0.43 -10.70 -9.53
N LEU A 252 1.15 -9.58 -9.35
CA LEU A 252 2.55 -9.45 -9.79
C LEU A 252 3.48 -10.39 -9.03
N MET A 253 3.28 -10.54 -7.72
CA MET A 253 4.06 -11.49 -6.91
C MET A 253 3.85 -12.93 -7.37
N PHE A 254 2.61 -13.31 -7.70
CA PHE A 254 2.30 -14.62 -8.26
C PHE A 254 2.97 -14.83 -9.63
N LEU A 255 2.88 -13.85 -10.53
CA LEU A 255 3.56 -13.94 -11.83
C LEU A 255 5.08 -14.03 -11.67
N LEU A 256 5.67 -13.29 -10.72
CA LEU A 256 7.09 -13.35 -10.41
C LEU A 256 7.48 -14.76 -9.92
N ALA A 257 6.72 -15.34 -8.99
CA ALA A 257 6.95 -16.68 -8.46
C ALA A 257 6.92 -17.76 -9.56
N VAL A 258 5.91 -17.71 -10.43
CA VAL A 258 5.68 -18.74 -11.45
C VAL A 258 6.61 -18.58 -12.65
N VAL A 259 6.66 -17.38 -13.24
CA VAL A 259 7.35 -17.14 -14.51
C VAL A 259 8.86 -16.99 -14.32
N PHE A 260 9.30 -16.31 -13.26
CA PHE A 260 10.72 -16.02 -13.05
C PHE A 260 11.39 -16.99 -12.10
N TYR A 261 10.68 -17.48 -11.07
CA TYR A 261 11.24 -18.42 -10.10
C TYR A 261 10.83 -19.88 -10.33
N GLY A 262 9.94 -20.15 -11.29
CA GLY A 262 9.56 -21.51 -11.67
C GLY A 262 8.78 -22.25 -10.58
N GLU A 263 8.13 -21.54 -9.66
CA GLU A 263 7.36 -22.16 -8.59
C GLU A 263 6.11 -22.88 -9.12
N SER A 264 5.86 -24.08 -8.62
CA SER A 264 4.69 -24.87 -8.99
C SER A 264 3.41 -24.23 -8.49
N VAL A 265 2.42 -24.09 -9.37
CA VAL A 265 1.14 -23.47 -9.05
C VAL A 265 0.18 -24.50 -8.48
N LYS A 266 -0.36 -24.23 -7.28
CA LYS A 266 -1.41 -25.07 -6.70
C LYS A 266 -2.77 -24.77 -7.36
N PRO A 267 -3.61 -25.78 -7.65
CA PRO A 267 -4.94 -25.56 -8.22
C PRO A 267 -5.82 -24.62 -7.40
N SER A 268 -5.70 -24.66 -6.07
CA SER A 268 -6.41 -23.74 -5.17
C SER A 268 -6.00 -22.28 -5.36
N GLN A 269 -4.71 -22.01 -5.59
CA GLN A 269 -4.22 -20.65 -5.86
C GLN A 269 -4.77 -20.13 -7.19
N LEU A 270 -4.77 -20.97 -8.24
CA LEU A 270 -5.39 -20.64 -9.53
C LEU A 270 -6.86 -20.29 -9.39
N LEU A 271 -7.61 -21.07 -8.62
CA LEU A 271 -9.02 -20.80 -8.36
C LEU A 271 -9.23 -19.47 -7.63
N THR A 272 -8.43 -19.19 -6.60
CA THR A 272 -8.43 -17.91 -5.88
C THR A 272 -8.14 -16.73 -6.82
N PHE A 273 -7.11 -16.84 -7.66
CA PHE A 273 -6.78 -15.81 -8.64
C PHE A 273 -7.85 -15.63 -9.72
N ALA A 274 -8.48 -16.71 -10.18
CA ALA A 274 -9.58 -16.64 -11.13
C ALA A 274 -10.76 -15.82 -10.58
N PHE A 275 -11.14 -16.05 -9.31
CA PHE A 275 -12.17 -15.26 -8.64
C PHE A 275 -11.78 -13.77 -8.51
N ILE A 276 -10.55 -13.50 -8.09
CA ILE A 276 -10.05 -12.12 -7.93
C ILE A 276 -10.01 -11.39 -9.28
N TRP A 277 -9.49 -12.02 -10.33
CA TRP A 277 -9.38 -11.43 -11.66
C TRP A 277 -10.75 -11.23 -12.31
N ALA A 278 -11.69 -12.16 -12.12
CA ALA A 278 -13.08 -11.98 -12.53
C ALA A 278 -13.69 -10.76 -11.81
N GLY A 279 -13.53 -10.66 -10.49
CA GLY A 279 -13.99 -9.50 -9.72
C GLY A 279 -13.38 -8.18 -10.19
N LEU A 280 -12.08 -8.16 -10.46
CA LEU A 280 -11.38 -7.00 -10.99
C LEU A 280 -11.88 -6.61 -12.38
N ALA A 281 -12.15 -7.58 -13.26
CA ALA A 281 -12.72 -7.33 -14.58
C ALA A 281 -14.11 -6.66 -14.48
N PHE A 282 -14.99 -7.15 -13.59
CA PHE A 282 -16.28 -6.51 -13.32
C PHE A 282 -16.13 -5.09 -12.77
N PHE A 283 -15.17 -4.88 -11.86
CA PHE A 283 -14.90 -3.56 -11.28
C PHE A 283 -14.43 -2.56 -12.33
N VAL A 284 -13.48 -2.97 -13.19
CA VAL A 284 -12.97 -2.14 -14.29
C VAL A 284 -14.07 -1.86 -15.32
N TYR A 285 -14.87 -2.87 -15.67
CA TYR A 285 -15.99 -2.71 -16.58
C TYR A 285 -17.04 -1.70 -16.07
N ASP A 286 -17.43 -1.78 -14.78
CA ASP A 286 -18.33 -0.80 -14.16
C ASP A 286 -17.75 0.63 -14.21
N ALA A 287 -16.46 0.78 -13.91
CA ALA A 287 -15.78 2.07 -13.94
C ALA A 287 -15.77 2.68 -15.36
N LEU A 288 -15.44 1.89 -16.37
CA LEU A 288 -15.42 2.33 -17.78
C LEU A 288 -16.82 2.67 -18.30
N ARG A 289 -17.81 1.83 -17.99
CA ARG A 289 -19.21 2.06 -18.38
C ARG A 289 -19.73 3.38 -17.81
N PHE A 290 -19.50 3.62 -16.52
CA PHE A 290 -19.94 4.84 -15.86
C PHE A 290 -19.24 6.09 -16.39
N GLN A 291 -17.93 6.01 -16.65
CA GLN A 291 -17.19 7.13 -17.22
C GLN A 291 -17.69 7.48 -18.63
N ARG A 292 -18.05 6.47 -19.44
CA ARG A 292 -18.67 6.68 -20.77
C ARG A 292 -20.04 7.35 -20.65
N GLN A 293 -20.90 6.86 -19.76
CA GLN A 293 -22.24 7.45 -19.53
C GLN A 293 -22.15 8.93 -19.12
N GLN A 294 -21.30 9.25 -18.13
CA GLN A 294 -21.11 10.66 -17.72
C GLN A 294 -20.57 11.56 -18.83
N ARG A 295 -19.74 11.02 -19.74
CA ARG A 295 -19.20 11.78 -20.87
C ARG A 295 -20.26 12.02 -21.95
N SER A 296 -21.13 11.04 -22.19
CA SER A 296 -22.29 11.18 -23.09
C SER A 296 -23.31 12.18 -22.55
N ASP A 297 -23.64 12.14 -21.25
CA ASP A 297 -24.59 13.06 -20.62
C ASP A 297 -24.07 14.51 -20.66
N ASN A 298 -22.78 14.73 -20.37
CA ASN A 298 -22.16 16.05 -20.49
C ASN A 298 -22.08 16.55 -21.94
N ALA A 299 -21.91 15.66 -22.93
CA ALA A 299 -21.90 16.04 -24.34
C ALA A 299 -23.30 16.45 -24.84
N LEU A 300 -24.36 15.84 -24.29
CA LEU A 300 -25.75 16.19 -24.60
C LEU A 300 -26.16 17.51 -23.94
N ALA A 301 -25.67 17.80 -22.73
CA ALA A 301 -25.95 19.05 -22.02
C ALA A 301 -25.28 20.31 -22.62
N VAL A 302 -24.24 20.15 -23.44
CA VAL A 302 -23.48 21.27 -24.05
C VAL A 302 -24.00 21.65 -25.45
N LYS A 303 -24.99 20.94 -26.02
CA LYS A 303 -25.62 21.39 -27.27
C LYS A 303 -26.41 22.67 -27.00
N PRO A 304 -26.08 23.82 -27.62
CA PRO A 304 -26.90 25.02 -27.49
C PRO A 304 -28.27 24.72 -28.11
N VAL A 305 -29.33 25.05 -27.37
CA VAL A 305 -30.68 25.15 -27.92
C VAL A 305 -30.56 26.10 -29.11
N LYS A 306 -30.64 25.57 -30.33
CA LYS A 306 -30.84 26.43 -31.50
C LYS A 306 -32.15 27.15 -31.24
N ALA A 307 -32.08 28.46 -31.03
CA ALA A 307 -33.24 29.33 -31.08
C ALA A 307 -33.81 29.19 -32.50
N GLU A 308 -34.92 28.47 -32.62
CA GLU A 308 -35.79 28.56 -33.79
C GLU A 308 -36.44 29.95 -33.72
N GLY A 309 -36.16 30.74 -34.77
CA GLY A 309 -36.67 32.09 -34.96
C GLY A 309 -38.03 32.12 -35.64
#